data_AF-A0A486S2L2-F1
#
_entry.id   AF-A0A486S2L2-F1
#
_cell.length_a   1.000
_cell.length_b   1.000
_cell.length_c   1.000
_cell.angle_alpha   90.00
_cell.angle_beta   90.00
_cell.angle_gamma   90.00
#
_symmetry.space_group_name_H-M   'P 1'
#
loop_
_entity.id
_entity.type
_entity.pdbx_description
1 polymer ?
#
loop_
_entity_poly.entity_id
_entity_poly.type
_entity_poly.pdbx_seq_one_letter_code
_entity_poly.pdbx_strand_id
1 'polypeptide(L)'
;MSIGCIFSGADIPIVLDATSITNLKEEYLLNSNGKLEIYRVFAKGKGSSSVQAKCMAPSAKGAKSLLAKKNDELKVIAESIGVDGVDKRSNVSLRQEIYRKIGDLKLKEIFVKLNAEEGKVICEKIYDKLPHFALFRADRPSTDEESEVQDPMKSAVQTALQKIDIQLESIKESVKENAVEVAENTIKHLHDISPNLAAGLIPKFKVEPKWENIFKLTLEDDRGIAINKRGSGVRRLVLISFFKAEAERLQKEFPDKGVIYAIEEPETSQHPSNQRLLIDAFQELANADKCQVLITTHVPALVEKIPTESLRHITRTLDDGLEVKNGNDDVLKNIAMILAYTLIVGHLFLYALKALMI
;
A
#
# COMPACT_ATOMS: atom_id res chain seq x y z
N MET A 1 13.29 -8.19 -13.25
CA MET A 1 12.55 -6.92 -13.14
C MET A 1 12.47 -6.55 -11.67
N SER A 2 12.59 -5.28 -11.32
CA SER A 2 12.38 -4.81 -9.96
C SER A 2 11.65 -3.46 -9.98
N ILE A 3 10.89 -3.20 -8.93
CA ILE A 3 10.24 -1.90 -8.68
C ILE A 3 10.82 -1.38 -7.37
N GLY A 4 11.36 -0.15 -7.39
CA GLY A 4 11.98 0.50 -6.25
C GLY A 4 11.19 1.72 -5.79
N CYS A 5 11.11 1.93 -4.48
CA CYS A 5 10.53 3.11 -3.86
C CYS A 5 11.52 3.68 -2.84
N ILE A 6 11.62 5.01 -2.79
CA ILE A 6 12.47 5.72 -1.82
C ILE A 6 11.56 6.57 -0.95
N PHE A 7 11.67 6.37 0.36
CA PHE A 7 10.93 7.08 1.39
C PHE A 7 11.91 7.92 2.23
N SER A 8 11.51 9.15 2.50
CA SER A 8 12.02 10.06 3.52
C SER A 8 11.38 9.73 4.88
N GLY A 9 11.70 10.50 5.93
CA GLY A 9 11.22 10.19 7.28
C GLY A 9 11.97 9.03 7.95
N ALA A 10 13.26 8.86 7.64
CA ALA A 10 14.10 7.77 8.13
C ALA A 10 14.32 7.74 9.67
N ASP A 11 14.06 8.86 10.35
CA ASP A 11 14.19 8.99 11.80
C ASP A 11 12.93 8.50 12.56
N ILE A 12 11.91 7.98 11.86
CA ILE A 12 10.72 7.43 12.51
C ILE A 12 11.13 6.17 13.30
N PRO A 13 10.90 6.13 14.63
CA PRO A 13 11.23 4.97 15.43
C PRO A 13 10.40 3.76 15.00
N ILE A 14 11.05 2.61 14.93
CA ILE A 14 10.44 1.32 14.64
C ILE A 14 10.52 0.48 15.91
N VAL A 15 9.35 0.21 16.50
CA VAL A 15 9.23 -0.72 17.63
C VAL A 15 9.19 -2.13 17.07
N LEU A 16 10.29 -2.87 17.20
CA LEU A 16 10.42 -4.22 16.64
C LEU A 16 9.87 -5.31 17.57
N ASP A 17 9.88 -5.10 18.89
CA ASP A 17 9.26 -5.98 19.88
C ASP A 17 8.72 -5.19 21.10
N ALA A 18 7.98 -5.86 22.01
CA ALA A 18 7.32 -5.24 23.17
C ALA A 18 8.29 -4.60 24.21
N THR A 19 9.60 -4.82 24.09
CA THR A 19 10.61 -4.40 25.07
C THR A 19 11.79 -3.63 24.48
N SER A 20 11.91 -3.52 23.16
CA SER A 20 13.07 -2.96 22.46
C SER A 20 12.63 -1.96 21.38
N ILE A 21 12.99 -0.69 21.57
CA ILE A 21 12.78 0.39 20.60
C ILE A 21 14.07 0.57 19.79
N THR A 22 13.96 0.64 18.47
CA THR A 22 15.09 0.96 17.56
C THR A 22 14.61 1.87 16.43
N ASN A 23 15.46 2.20 15.48
CA ASN A 23 15.12 2.94 14.26
C ASN A 23 15.90 2.40 13.06
N LEU A 24 15.50 2.81 11.85
CA LEU A 24 16.13 2.34 10.60
C LEU A 24 17.62 2.69 10.50
N LYS A 25 18.03 3.79 11.14
CA LYS A 25 19.41 4.25 11.13
C LYS A 25 20.32 3.36 11.98
N GLU A 26 19.90 3.03 13.20
CA GLU A 26 20.60 2.14 14.13
C GLU A 26 20.68 0.70 13.60
N GLU A 27 19.70 0.29 12.80
CA GLU A 27 19.69 -1.00 12.12
C GLU A 27 20.39 -0.98 10.75
N TYR A 28 21.02 0.13 10.36
CA TYR A 28 21.74 0.28 9.09
C TYR A 28 20.87 -0.05 7.85
N LEU A 29 19.60 0.33 7.88
CA LEU A 29 18.61 0.10 6.82
C LEU A 29 18.39 1.31 5.89
N LEU A 30 19.24 2.33 6.00
CA LEU A 30 19.19 3.54 5.16
C LEU A 30 20.25 3.52 4.07
N ASN A 31 19.94 4.11 2.92
CA ASN A 31 20.89 4.31 1.83
C ASN A 31 21.90 5.43 2.15
N SER A 32 22.82 5.69 1.21
CA SER A 32 23.86 6.72 1.34
C SER A 32 23.31 8.14 1.53
N ASN A 33 22.05 8.39 1.14
CA ASN A 33 21.36 9.66 1.33
C ASN A 33 20.54 9.71 2.63
N GLY A 34 20.65 8.71 3.50
CA GLY A 34 19.88 8.61 4.74
C GLY A 34 18.39 8.33 4.53
N LYS A 35 18.00 7.71 3.41
CA LYS A 35 16.61 7.40 3.07
C LYS A 35 16.35 5.89 3.09
N LEU A 36 15.11 5.50 3.33
CA LEU A 36 14.67 4.11 3.20
C LEU A 36 14.42 3.81 1.72
N GLU A 37 15.12 2.82 1.17
CA GLU A 37 15.02 2.46 -0.24
C GLU A 37 14.66 0.98 -0.36
N ILE A 38 13.43 0.69 -0.79
CA ILE A 38 12.86 -0.66 -0.84
C ILE A 38 12.63 -1.07 -2.29
N TYR A 39 13.02 -2.29 -2.62
CA TYR A 39 12.81 -2.93 -3.90
C TYR A 39 11.99 -4.20 -3.77
N ARG A 40 10.96 -4.32 -4.61
CA ARG A 40 10.34 -5.60 -4.94
C ARG A 40 11.03 -6.16 -6.18
N VAL A 41 11.75 -7.26 -6.01
CA VAL A 41 12.52 -7.92 -7.07
C VAL A 41 11.77 -9.18 -7.52
N PHE A 42 11.45 -9.27 -8.81
CA PHE A 42 10.70 -10.37 -9.42
C PHE A 42 11.64 -11.38 -10.08
N ALA A 43 11.49 -12.66 -9.72
CA ALA A 43 12.20 -13.75 -10.35
C ALA A 43 11.61 -14.06 -11.74
N LYS A 44 12.46 -14.33 -12.73
CA LYS A 44 12.01 -14.74 -14.06
C LYS A 44 11.23 -16.07 -13.96
N GLY A 45 10.00 -16.07 -14.50
CA GLY A 45 9.23 -17.29 -14.80
C GLY A 45 8.51 -18.01 -13.65
N LYS A 46 8.60 -17.54 -12.39
CA LYS A 46 8.02 -18.27 -11.23
C LYS A 46 7.02 -17.49 -10.37
N GLY A 47 6.66 -16.26 -10.74
CA GLY A 47 5.76 -15.41 -9.94
C GLY A 47 6.28 -15.05 -8.53
N SER A 48 7.45 -15.57 -8.13
CA SER A 48 8.04 -15.29 -6.82
C SER A 48 8.71 -13.92 -6.81
N SER A 49 8.42 -13.14 -5.76
CA SER A 49 9.04 -11.84 -5.52
C SER A 49 9.77 -11.83 -4.17
N SER A 50 10.83 -11.03 -4.09
CA SER A 50 11.53 -10.76 -2.84
C SER A 50 11.50 -9.27 -2.55
N VAL A 51 11.39 -8.93 -1.26
CA VAL A 51 11.44 -7.54 -0.79
C VAL A 51 12.82 -7.31 -0.21
N GLN A 52 13.52 -6.31 -0.72
CA GLN A 52 14.91 -6.01 -0.38
C GLN A 52 15.07 -4.52 -0.08
N ALA A 53 15.80 -4.17 0.97
CA ALA A 53 16.25 -2.80 1.21
C ALA A 53 17.60 -2.59 0.55
N LYS A 54 17.80 -1.47 -0.15
CA LYS A 54 19.11 -1.01 -0.59
C LYS A 54 19.66 -0.05 0.47
N CYS A 55 20.70 -0.48 1.19
CA CYS A 55 21.19 0.27 2.36
C CYS A 55 22.70 0.16 2.54
N MET A 56 23.24 1.06 3.36
CA MET A 56 24.63 1.07 3.82
C MET A 56 24.82 0.07 4.97
N ALA A 57 24.83 -1.23 4.65
CA ALA A 57 24.85 -2.28 5.64
C ALA A 57 26.27 -2.68 6.10
N PRO A 58 26.43 -3.18 7.34
CA PRO A 58 27.69 -3.72 7.85
C PRO A 58 28.24 -4.88 7.00
N SER A 59 29.52 -4.80 6.65
CA SER A 59 30.23 -5.85 5.89
C SER A 59 31.47 -6.41 6.59
N ALA A 60 31.82 -5.90 7.78
CA ALA A 60 32.86 -6.44 8.63
C ALA A 60 32.60 -7.92 9.01
N LYS A 61 33.69 -8.67 9.21
CA LYS A 61 33.61 -10.07 9.67
C LYS A 61 32.92 -10.11 11.04
N GLY A 62 31.88 -10.93 11.19
CA GLY A 62 31.08 -10.99 12.42
C GLY A 62 29.90 -10.01 12.47
N ALA A 63 29.88 -8.96 11.65
CA ALA A 63 28.75 -8.01 11.55
C ALA A 63 27.87 -8.21 10.31
N LYS A 64 28.32 -9.06 9.37
CA LYS A 64 27.64 -9.24 8.09
C LYS A 64 26.29 -9.93 8.27
N SER A 65 25.24 -9.34 7.68
CA SER A 65 23.90 -9.92 7.58
C SER A 65 23.23 -10.26 8.93
N LEU A 66 23.55 -9.55 10.02
CA LEU A 66 22.94 -9.82 11.33
C LEU A 66 21.41 -9.66 11.36
N LEU A 67 20.84 -8.79 10.52
CA LEU A 67 19.38 -8.63 10.39
C LEU A 67 18.65 -9.89 9.95
N ALA A 68 19.33 -10.80 9.25
CA ALA A 68 18.77 -12.06 8.80
C ALA A 68 19.07 -13.24 9.75
N LYS A 69 19.78 -12.99 10.86
CA LYS A 69 20.19 -14.03 11.82
C LYS A 69 19.12 -14.25 12.87
N LYS A 70 18.91 -15.52 13.24
CA LYS A 70 18.04 -15.89 14.36
C LYS A 70 18.67 -15.50 15.70
N ASN A 71 17.83 -15.38 16.73
CA ASN A 71 18.26 -15.02 18.09
C ASN A 71 19.42 -15.90 18.59
N ASP A 72 19.35 -17.22 18.40
CA ASP A 72 20.41 -18.14 18.84
C ASP A 72 21.72 -17.96 18.08
N GLU A 73 21.67 -17.65 16.79
CA GLU A 73 22.88 -17.32 16.02
C GLU A 73 23.50 -16.00 16.49
N LEU A 74 22.67 -15.01 16.82
CA LEU A 74 23.14 -13.73 17.37
C LEU A 74 23.83 -13.93 18.72
N LYS A 75 23.30 -14.79 19.60
CA LYS A 75 23.96 -15.13 20.88
C LYS A 75 25.33 -15.75 20.67
N VAL A 76 25.46 -16.70 19.74
CA VAL A 76 26.75 -17.34 19.42
C VAL A 76 27.77 -16.32 18.92
N ILE A 77 27.35 -15.39 18.05
CA ILE A 77 28.22 -14.32 17.56
C ILE A 77 28.62 -13.39 18.71
N ALA A 78 27.66 -12.96 19.54
CA ALA A 78 27.88 -12.10 20.69
C ALA A 78 28.89 -12.71 21.68
N GLU A 79 28.75 -13.99 22.01
CA GLU A 79 29.66 -14.72 22.90
C GLU A 79 31.07 -14.84 22.30
N SER A 80 31.18 -15.06 20.98
CA SER A 80 32.48 -15.18 20.31
C SER A 80 33.33 -13.90 20.33
N ILE A 81 32.71 -12.74 20.57
CA ILE A 81 33.38 -11.43 20.61
C ILE A 81 33.32 -10.79 22.02
N GLY A 82 32.90 -11.53 23.04
CA GLY A 82 32.87 -11.04 24.43
C GLY A 82 31.84 -9.94 24.68
N VAL A 83 30.62 -10.13 24.18
CA VAL A 83 29.44 -9.32 24.52
C VAL A 83 28.80 -9.88 25.80
N ASP A 84 28.85 -9.08 26.88
CA ASP A 84 28.26 -9.40 28.18
C ASP A 84 27.30 -8.29 28.64
N GLY A 85 26.36 -8.63 29.53
CA GLY A 85 25.48 -7.65 30.17
C GLY A 85 24.33 -7.11 29.32
N VAL A 86 23.99 -7.78 28.20
CA VAL A 86 22.86 -7.42 27.34
C VAL A 86 21.70 -8.38 27.48
N ASP A 87 20.49 -7.90 27.17
CA ASP A 87 19.32 -8.76 27.10
C ASP A 87 19.43 -9.73 25.91
N LYS A 88 19.80 -10.97 26.20
CA LYS A 88 19.94 -12.05 25.20
C LYS A 88 18.59 -12.46 24.56
N ARG A 89 17.45 -12.01 25.08
CA ARG A 89 16.12 -12.26 24.49
C ARG A 89 15.80 -11.26 23.36
N SER A 90 16.44 -10.09 23.36
CA SER A 90 16.22 -9.03 22.38
C SER A 90 17.21 -9.13 21.22
N ASN A 91 16.69 -9.39 20.02
CA ASN A 91 17.51 -9.40 18.80
C ASN A 91 18.13 -8.02 18.53
N VAL A 92 17.39 -6.94 18.83
CA VAL A 92 17.85 -5.56 18.69
C VAL A 92 19.06 -5.32 19.61
N SER A 93 18.92 -5.64 20.89
CA SER A 93 19.97 -5.43 21.89
C SER A 93 21.25 -6.18 21.54
N LEU A 94 21.11 -7.44 21.10
CA LEU A 94 22.25 -8.24 20.62
C LEU A 94 22.93 -7.60 19.40
N ARG A 95 22.17 -7.19 18.37
CA ARG A 95 22.74 -6.57 17.17
C ARG A 95 23.48 -5.28 17.48
N GLN A 96 22.86 -4.38 18.25
CA GLN A 96 23.45 -3.09 18.61
C GLN A 96 24.77 -3.27 19.36
N GLU A 97 24.82 -4.23 20.30
CA GLU A 97 26.04 -4.47 21.06
C GLU A 97 27.14 -5.13 20.22
N ILE A 98 26.77 -6.08 19.33
CA ILE A 98 27.72 -6.65 18.37
C ILE A 98 28.30 -5.54 17.48
N TYR A 99 27.47 -4.62 17.00
CA TYR A 99 27.93 -3.47 16.21
C TYR A 99 28.90 -2.59 17.01
N ARG A 100 28.55 -2.27 18.26
CA ARG A 100 29.38 -1.45 19.15
C ARG A 100 30.74 -2.09 19.43
N LYS A 101 30.79 -3.40 19.69
CA LYS A 101 32.03 -4.14 19.97
C LYS A 101 32.95 -4.26 18.76
N ILE A 102 32.39 -4.43 17.56
CA ILE A 102 33.18 -4.52 16.33
C ILE A 102 33.76 -3.15 15.94
N GLY A 103 33.03 -2.07 16.20
CA GLY A 103 33.48 -0.71 15.91
C GLY A 103 33.42 -0.39 14.41
N ASP A 104 34.51 -0.62 13.66
CA ASP A 104 34.52 -0.39 12.21
C ASP A 104 33.75 -1.49 11.47
N LEU A 105 32.49 -1.18 11.14
CA LEU A 105 31.56 -2.09 10.47
C LEU A 105 31.82 -2.24 8.96
N LYS A 106 32.71 -1.44 8.38
CA LYS A 106 33.00 -1.42 6.93
C LYS A 106 31.72 -1.35 6.10
N LEU A 107 30.94 -0.29 6.27
CA LEU A 107 29.63 -0.17 5.61
C LEU A 107 29.76 -0.20 4.08
N LYS A 108 28.89 -0.95 3.42
CA LYS A 108 28.82 -1.03 1.96
C LYS A 108 27.38 -0.96 1.49
N GLU A 109 27.16 -0.31 0.36
CA GLU A 109 25.85 -0.30 -0.29
C GLU A 109 25.53 -1.69 -0.84
N ILE A 110 24.56 -2.37 -0.22
CA ILE A 110 24.14 -3.72 -0.60
C ILE A 110 22.61 -3.84 -0.51
N PHE A 111 22.09 -4.92 -1.11
CA PHE A 111 20.70 -5.33 -0.95
C PHE A 111 20.55 -6.28 0.24
N VAL A 112 19.73 -5.90 1.22
CA VAL A 112 19.36 -6.72 2.38
C VAL A 112 17.94 -7.24 2.18
N LYS A 113 17.76 -8.57 2.21
CA LYS A 113 16.42 -9.17 2.09
C LYS A 113 15.63 -8.92 3.38
N LEU A 114 14.47 -8.28 3.25
CA LEU A 114 13.57 -8.01 4.38
C LEU A 114 12.55 -9.12 4.58
N ASN A 115 12.15 -9.85 3.54
CA ASN A 115 11.10 -10.89 3.68
C ASN A 115 11.63 -12.30 4.01
N ALA A 116 12.83 -12.40 4.58
CA ALA A 116 13.46 -13.66 4.97
C ALA A 116 13.64 -13.75 6.50
N GLU A 117 13.29 -14.91 7.07
CA GLU A 117 13.49 -15.23 8.50
C GLU A 117 13.04 -14.09 9.45
N GLU A 118 13.90 -13.67 10.38
CA GLU A 118 13.67 -12.59 11.35
C GLU A 118 13.46 -11.21 10.70
N GLY A 119 13.89 -11.02 9.45
CA GLY A 119 13.68 -9.78 8.71
C GLY A 119 12.19 -9.47 8.49
N LYS A 120 11.31 -10.48 8.50
CA LYS A 120 9.87 -10.30 8.28
C LYS A 120 9.23 -9.39 9.31
N VAL A 121 9.63 -9.50 10.58
CA VAL A 121 9.10 -8.66 11.67
C VAL A 121 9.44 -7.20 11.40
N ILE A 122 10.69 -6.92 10.99
CA ILE A 122 11.14 -5.58 10.61
C ILE A 122 10.35 -5.08 9.39
N CYS A 123 10.16 -5.94 8.39
CA CYS A 123 9.40 -5.62 7.19
C CYS A 123 7.94 -5.22 7.50
N GLU A 124 7.27 -5.96 8.38
CA GLU A 124 5.90 -5.67 8.82
C GLU A 124 5.84 -4.33 9.55
N LYS A 125 6.77 -4.08 10.47
CA LYS A 125 6.84 -2.80 11.18
C LYS A 125 7.18 -1.61 10.29
N ILE A 126 7.93 -1.83 9.21
CA ILE A 126 8.13 -0.82 8.17
C ILE A 126 6.81 -0.54 7.45
N TYR A 127 6.07 -1.58 7.06
CA TYR A 127 4.77 -1.41 6.40
C TYR A 127 3.75 -0.69 7.27
N ASP A 128 3.76 -0.91 8.59
CA ASP A 128 2.93 -0.16 9.55
C ASP A 128 3.21 1.34 9.53
N LYS A 129 4.36 1.79 9.02
CA LYS A 129 4.75 3.21 8.95
C LYS A 129 4.63 3.80 7.54
N LEU A 130 4.42 2.98 6.51
CA LEU A 130 4.27 3.48 5.16
C LEU A 130 2.98 4.29 4.99
N PRO A 131 2.97 5.26 4.05
CA PRO A 131 1.75 6.00 3.72
C PRO A 131 0.68 5.06 3.15
N HIS A 132 -0.58 5.44 3.34
CA HIS A 132 -1.70 4.77 2.69
C HIS A 132 -1.57 4.92 1.18
N PHE A 133 -1.81 3.85 0.42
CA PHE A 133 -1.74 3.87 -1.03
C PHE A 133 -3.07 3.46 -1.64
N ALA A 134 -3.60 4.25 -2.55
CA ALA A 134 -4.84 3.96 -3.27
C ALA A 134 -4.63 4.12 -4.78
N LEU A 135 -4.97 3.07 -5.55
CA LEU A 135 -4.85 3.05 -7.01
C LEU A 135 -6.23 3.12 -7.66
N PHE A 136 -6.40 4.06 -8.57
CA PHE A 136 -7.60 4.29 -9.36
C PHE A 136 -7.26 4.12 -10.84
N ARG A 137 -7.95 3.19 -11.50
CA ARG A 137 -7.85 3.01 -12.94
C ARG A 137 -9.05 3.64 -13.63
N ALA A 138 -8.83 4.41 -14.69
CA ALA A 138 -9.93 5.05 -15.44
C ALA A 138 -10.87 4.01 -16.06
N ASP A 139 -10.32 2.87 -16.49
CA ASP A 139 -11.07 1.76 -17.05
C ASP A 139 -11.12 0.59 -16.04
N ARG A 140 -12.34 0.12 -15.75
CA ARG A 140 -12.53 -1.11 -14.99
C ARG A 140 -11.92 -2.24 -15.82
N PRO A 141 -10.95 -3.01 -15.30
CA PRO A 141 -10.72 -4.31 -15.88
C PRO A 141 -12.00 -5.13 -15.74
N SER A 142 -12.35 -5.91 -16.75
CA SER A 142 -13.54 -6.78 -16.78
C SER A 142 -13.49 -7.94 -15.76
N THR A 143 -12.74 -7.80 -14.67
CA THR A 143 -12.49 -8.81 -13.64
C THR A 143 -12.95 -8.29 -12.28
N ASP A 144 -13.92 -8.99 -11.68
CA ASP A 144 -14.62 -8.57 -10.45
C ASP A 144 -13.71 -8.47 -9.20
N GLU A 145 -12.50 -9.03 -9.24
CA GLU A 145 -11.60 -9.18 -8.08
C GLU A 145 -10.91 -7.88 -7.63
N GLU A 146 -10.83 -6.83 -8.47
CA GLU A 146 -10.18 -5.54 -8.11
C GLU A 146 -11.20 -4.42 -7.74
N SER A 147 -12.50 -4.73 -7.70
CA SER A 147 -13.58 -3.75 -7.49
C SER A 147 -13.59 -3.09 -6.11
N GLU A 148 -12.90 -3.69 -5.13
CA GLU A 148 -12.95 -3.30 -3.73
C GLU A 148 -12.11 -2.04 -3.40
N VAL A 149 -11.04 -1.80 -4.17
CA VAL A 149 -10.17 -0.62 -4.02
C VAL A 149 -10.72 0.60 -4.78
N GLN A 150 -11.61 0.38 -5.74
CA GLN A 150 -12.05 1.41 -6.68
C GLN A 150 -13.37 2.09 -6.31
N ASP A 151 -14.13 1.55 -5.33
CA ASP A 151 -15.36 2.18 -4.85
C ASP A 151 -15.16 2.82 -3.48
N PRO A 152 -14.89 4.14 -3.44
CA PRO A 152 -14.99 4.97 -2.25
C PRO A 152 -16.06 4.61 -1.22
N MET A 153 -17.28 4.37 -1.69
CA MET A 153 -18.43 4.18 -0.82
C MET A 153 -18.35 2.80 -0.18
N LYS A 154 -17.87 1.80 -0.93
CA LYS A 154 -17.59 0.46 -0.39
C LYS A 154 -16.46 0.51 0.65
N SER A 155 -15.39 1.26 0.38
CA SER A 155 -14.29 1.45 1.33
C SER A 155 -14.78 2.11 2.62
N ALA A 156 -15.61 3.16 2.52
CA ALA A 156 -16.21 3.82 3.69
C ALA A 156 -17.07 2.85 4.53
N VAL A 157 -17.85 1.99 3.88
CA VAL A 157 -18.64 0.94 4.55
C VAL A 157 -17.71 -0.06 5.25
N GLN A 158 -16.65 -0.54 4.59
CA GLN A 158 -15.70 -1.47 5.20
C GLN A 158 -15.01 -0.87 6.44
N THR A 159 -14.57 0.38 6.36
CA THR A 159 -13.99 1.07 7.52
C THR A 159 -15.01 1.22 8.65
N ALA A 160 -16.28 1.50 8.35
CA ALA A 160 -17.32 1.57 9.37
C ALA A 160 -17.55 0.19 10.03
N LEU A 161 -17.55 -0.89 9.25
CA LEU A 161 -17.70 -2.26 9.74
C LEU A 161 -16.55 -2.68 10.66
N GLN A 162 -15.31 -2.33 10.32
CA GLN A 162 -14.14 -2.60 11.18
C GLN A 162 -14.26 -1.98 12.58
N LYS A 163 -14.93 -0.83 12.70
CA LYS A 163 -15.14 -0.16 14.01
C LYS A 163 -16.14 -0.89 14.91
N ILE A 164 -16.97 -1.76 14.34
CA ILE A 164 -18.02 -2.50 15.05
C ILE A 164 -17.82 -4.02 14.98
N ASP A 165 -16.62 -4.48 14.64
CA ASP A 165 -16.29 -5.89 14.41
C ASP A 165 -16.69 -6.80 15.60
N ILE A 166 -16.44 -6.34 16.83
CA ILE A 166 -16.84 -7.03 18.07
C ILE A 166 -18.37 -7.22 18.15
N GLN A 167 -19.14 -6.20 17.74
CA GLN A 167 -20.59 -6.27 17.74
C GLN A 167 -21.11 -7.19 16.63
N LEU A 168 -20.48 -7.16 15.45
CA LEU A 168 -20.80 -8.04 14.34
C LEU A 168 -20.58 -9.51 14.71
N GLU A 169 -19.49 -9.83 15.42
CA GLU A 169 -19.24 -11.18 15.91
C GLU A 169 -20.28 -11.61 16.94
N SER A 170 -20.71 -10.70 17.82
CA SER A 170 -21.80 -10.98 18.78
C SER A 170 -23.14 -11.25 18.08
N ILE A 171 -23.49 -10.48 17.04
CA ILE A 171 -24.69 -10.70 16.24
C ILE A 171 -24.60 -12.06 15.53
N LYS A 172 -23.45 -12.37 14.94
CA LYS A 172 -23.20 -13.65 14.25
C LYS A 172 -23.39 -14.83 15.19
N GLU A 173 -22.79 -14.79 16.39
CA GLU A 173 -22.91 -15.90 17.33
C GLU A 173 -24.35 -16.09 17.79
N SER A 174 -25.06 -14.99 18.07
CA SER A 174 -26.48 -15.05 18.43
C SER A 174 -27.35 -15.64 17.31
N VAL A 175 -27.14 -15.24 16.05
CA VAL A 175 -27.88 -15.82 14.90
C VAL A 175 -27.56 -17.30 14.73
N LYS A 176 -26.30 -17.70 14.90
CA LYS A 176 -25.86 -19.09 14.83
C LYS A 176 -26.50 -19.94 15.91
N GLU A 177 -26.49 -19.49 17.16
CA GLU A 177 -27.11 -20.18 18.30
C GLU A 177 -28.60 -20.45 18.03
N ASN A 178 -29.36 -19.41 17.67
CA ASN A 178 -30.79 -19.54 17.40
C ASN A 178 -31.08 -20.45 16.19
N ALA A 179 -30.30 -20.34 15.10
CA ALA A 179 -30.49 -21.17 13.92
C ALA A 179 -30.16 -22.65 14.17
N VAL A 180 -29.11 -22.91 14.94
CA VAL A 180 -28.72 -24.27 15.36
C VAL A 180 -29.79 -24.84 16.29
N GLU A 181 -30.29 -24.09 17.26
CA GLU A 181 -31.36 -24.54 18.16
C GLU A 181 -32.62 -24.96 17.39
N VAL A 182 -33.05 -24.17 16.41
CA VAL A 182 -34.21 -24.53 15.55
C VAL A 182 -33.94 -25.82 14.78
N ALA A 183 -32.74 -25.98 14.23
CA ALA A 183 -32.36 -27.19 13.48
C ALA A 183 -32.26 -28.43 14.39
N GLU A 184 -31.71 -28.30 15.60
CA GLU A 184 -31.65 -29.35 16.60
C GLU A 184 -33.04 -29.78 17.06
N ASN A 185 -33.91 -28.81 17.34
CA ASN A 185 -35.32 -29.08 17.66
C ASN A 185 -36.01 -29.80 16.50
N THR A 186 -35.75 -29.40 15.26
CA THR A 186 -36.31 -30.07 14.07
C THR A 186 -35.82 -31.52 13.95
N ILE A 187 -34.52 -31.77 14.14
CA ILE A 187 -33.95 -33.14 14.11
C ILE A 187 -34.53 -33.99 15.24
N LYS A 188 -34.74 -33.41 16.43
CA LYS A 188 -35.37 -34.08 17.55
C LYS A 188 -36.80 -34.54 17.22
N HIS A 189 -37.64 -33.66 16.66
CA HIS A 189 -38.98 -34.04 16.22
C HIS A 189 -38.96 -35.03 15.05
N LEU A 190 -37.98 -34.92 14.15
CA LEU A 190 -37.80 -35.87 13.06
C LEU A 190 -37.44 -37.27 13.56
N HIS A 191 -36.67 -37.36 14.64
CA HIS A 191 -36.32 -38.64 15.27
C HIS A 191 -37.57 -39.39 15.77
N ASP A 192 -38.56 -38.67 16.29
CA ASP A 192 -39.84 -39.26 16.75
C ASP A 192 -40.66 -39.85 15.58
N ILE A 193 -40.50 -39.29 14.37
CA ILE A 193 -41.22 -39.74 13.16
C ILE A 193 -40.43 -40.84 12.42
N SER A 194 -39.11 -40.67 12.29
CA SER A 194 -38.23 -41.56 11.54
C SER A 194 -36.81 -41.54 12.11
N PRO A 195 -36.49 -42.48 13.03
CA PRO A 195 -35.17 -42.58 13.64
C PRO A 195 -34.05 -42.79 12.61
N ASN A 196 -34.31 -43.58 11.56
CA ASN A 196 -33.33 -43.86 10.51
C ASN A 196 -32.98 -42.63 9.66
N LEU A 197 -33.93 -41.69 9.48
CA LEU A 197 -33.71 -40.47 8.71
C LEU A 197 -33.02 -39.38 9.55
N ALA A 198 -33.32 -39.32 10.85
CA ALA A 198 -32.65 -38.42 11.78
C ALA A 198 -31.22 -38.87 12.10
N ALA A 199 -30.95 -40.18 12.09
CA ALA A 199 -29.64 -40.75 12.36
C ALA A 199 -28.59 -40.26 11.36
N GLY A 200 -27.71 -39.35 11.82
CA GLY A 200 -26.61 -38.79 11.04
C GLY A 200 -26.79 -37.34 10.58
N LEU A 201 -27.93 -36.70 10.87
CA LEU A 201 -28.10 -35.27 10.63
C LEU A 201 -27.42 -34.45 11.74
N ILE A 202 -26.53 -33.54 11.33
CA ILE A 202 -25.84 -32.61 12.23
C ILE A 202 -26.06 -31.20 11.67
N PRO A 203 -26.68 -30.28 12.42
CA PRO A 203 -26.79 -28.88 12.03
C PRO A 203 -25.40 -28.29 11.82
N LYS A 204 -25.19 -27.64 10.67
CA LYS A 204 -23.94 -26.93 10.39
C LYS A 204 -24.25 -25.53 9.88
N PHE A 205 -23.84 -24.52 10.65
CA PHE A 205 -23.80 -23.14 10.20
C PHE A 205 -22.54 -22.95 9.34
N LYS A 206 -22.73 -22.79 8.02
CA LYS A 206 -21.64 -22.96 7.04
C LYS A 206 -21.11 -21.67 6.42
N VAL A 207 -21.66 -20.51 6.76
CA VAL A 207 -21.39 -19.26 6.03
C VAL A 207 -20.95 -18.17 7.00
N GLU A 208 -19.77 -17.63 6.77
CA GLU A 208 -19.37 -16.35 7.35
C GLU A 208 -20.19 -15.23 6.68
N PRO A 209 -20.92 -14.41 7.45
CA PRO A 209 -21.70 -13.32 6.89
C PRO A 209 -20.78 -12.29 6.22
N LYS A 210 -20.99 -12.06 4.92
CA LYS A 210 -20.33 -10.98 4.17
C LYS A 210 -21.04 -9.65 4.41
N TRP A 211 -20.80 -9.06 5.58
CA TRP A 211 -21.45 -7.81 6.04
C TRP A 211 -21.35 -6.68 5.01
N GLU A 212 -20.23 -6.59 4.30
CA GLU A 212 -19.95 -5.61 3.24
C GLU A 212 -20.94 -5.67 2.06
N ASN A 213 -21.63 -6.79 1.85
CA ASN A 213 -22.63 -6.93 0.79
C ASN A 213 -24.03 -6.49 1.24
N ILE A 214 -24.27 -6.43 2.56
CA ILE A 214 -25.55 -6.06 3.16
C ILE A 214 -25.68 -4.53 3.19
N PHE A 215 -24.61 -3.84 3.57
CA PHE A 215 -24.58 -2.38 3.63
C PHE A 215 -24.14 -1.80 2.28
N LYS A 216 -25.05 -1.09 1.60
CA LYS A 216 -24.78 -0.41 0.33
C LYS A 216 -24.98 1.08 0.50
N LEU A 217 -23.93 1.85 0.27
CA LEU A 217 -23.97 3.30 0.24
C LEU A 217 -24.06 3.78 -1.21
N THR A 218 -25.11 4.54 -1.54
CA THR A 218 -25.31 5.15 -2.86
C THR A 218 -25.56 6.64 -2.71
N LEU A 219 -25.02 7.43 -3.63
CA LEU A 219 -25.34 8.85 -3.75
C LEU A 219 -26.41 9.01 -4.83
N GLU A 220 -27.51 9.68 -4.49
CA GLU A 220 -28.61 10.02 -5.41
C GLU A 220 -28.78 11.54 -5.44
N ASP A 221 -29.29 12.05 -6.56
CA ASP A 221 -29.70 13.45 -6.67
C ASP A 221 -31.13 13.68 -6.16
N ASP A 222 -31.59 14.92 -6.30
CA ASP A 222 -32.94 15.38 -5.95
C ASP A 222 -34.07 14.64 -6.69
N ARG A 223 -33.74 13.88 -7.74
CA ARG A 223 -34.68 13.09 -8.55
C ARG A 223 -34.56 11.59 -8.27
N GLY A 224 -33.75 11.17 -7.30
CA GLY A 224 -33.50 9.76 -6.98
C GLY A 224 -32.66 9.03 -8.02
N ILE A 225 -31.93 9.76 -8.89
CA ILE A 225 -31.03 9.12 -9.85
C ILE A 225 -29.67 8.91 -9.19
N ALA A 226 -29.32 7.64 -9.02
CA ALA A 226 -28.02 7.27 -8.48
C ALA A 226 -26.85 7.78 -9.33
N ILE A 227 -25.78 8.22 -8.68
CA ILE A 227 -24.60 8.82 -9.29
C ILE A 227 -23.94 7.89 -10.31
N ASN A 228 -24.00 6.57 -10.08
CA ASN A 228 -23.48 5.55 -11.00
C ASN A 228 -24.23 5.52 -12.34
N LYS A 229 -25.46 6.03 -12.41
CA LYS A 229 -26.26 6.20 -13.64
C LYS A 229 -26.02 7.55 -14.33
N ARG A 230 -25.27 8.47 -13.72
CA ARG A 230 -24.88 9.75 -14.33
C ARG A 230 -23.70 9.57 -15.29
N GLY A 231 -23.50 10.54 -16.17
CA GLY A 231 -22.39 10.55 -17.12
C GLY A 231 -21.01 10.49 -16.44
N SER A 232 -20.02 9.97 -17.17
CA SER A 232 -18.67 9.69 -16.64
C SER A 232 -18.01 10.89 -15.95
N GLY A 233 -18.27 12.12 -16.40
CA GLY A 233 -17.72 13.35 -15.78
C GLY A 233 -18.23 13.65 -14.39
N VAL A 234 -19.54 13.54 -14.20
CA VAL A 234 -20.16 13.76 -12.89
C VAL A 234 -19.66 12.72 -11.88
N ARG A 235 -19.50 11.46 -12.31
CA ARG A 235 -18.94 10.41 -11.45
C ARG A 235 -17.51 10.70 -11.01
N ARG A 236 -16.66 11.19 -11.92
CA ARG A 236 -15.25 11.53 -11.60
C ARG A 236 -15.13 12.72 -10.65
N LEU A 237 -16.00 13.72 -10.76
CA LEU A 237 -16.00 14.86 -9.83
C LEU A 237 -16.44 14.46 -8.41
N VAL A 238 -17.44 13.59 -8.30
CA VAL A 238 -17.83 13.01 -7.01
C VAL A 238 -16.71 12.16 -6.41
N LEU A 239 -16.03 11.36 -7.25
CA LEU A 239 -14.88 10.55 -6.83
C LEU A 239 -13.75 11.41 -6.23
N ILE A 240 -13.42 12.55 -6.85
CA ILE A 240 -12.43 13.49 -6.31
C ILE A 240 -12.87 14.08 -4.97
N SER A 241 -14.15 14.48 -4.87
CA SER A 241 -14.69 15.04 -3.62
C SER A 241 -14.56 14.04 -2.47
N PHE A 242 -14.77 12.76 -2.77
CA PHE A 242 -14.50 11.71 -1.80
C PHE A 242 -13.02 11.59 -1.43
N PHE A 243 -12.08 11.64 -2.40
CA PHE A 243 -10.66 11.57 -2.07
C PHE A 243 -10.23 12.70 -1.15
N LYS A 244 -10.76 13.90 -1.36
CA LYS A 244 -10.51 15.03 -0.47
C LYS A 244 -11.01 14.74 0.94
N ALA A 245 -12.26 14.29 1.08
CA ALA A 245 -12.83 13.94 2.38
C ALA A 245 -12.08 12.80 3.07
N GLU A 246 -11.64 11.80 2.32
CA GLU A 246 -10.94 10.63 2.85
C GLU A 246 -9.50 10.96 3.24
N ALA A 247 -8.80 11.78 2.45
CA ALA A 247 -7.48 12.29 2.82
C ALA A 247 -7.54 13.08 4.12
N GLU A 248 -8.53 13.98 4.26
CA GLU A 248 -8.76 14.74 5.49
C GLU A 248 -9.07 13.82 6.69
N ARG A 249 -9.82 12.74 6.46
CA ARG A 249 -10.14 11.75 7.50
C ARG A 249 -8.92 10.95 7.94
N LEU A 250 -8.16 10.41 6.98
CA LEU A 250 -6.95 9.62 7.23
C LEU A 250 -5.88 10.46 7.94
N GLN A 251 -5.75 11.73 7.60
CA GLN A 251 -4.83 12.64 8.28
C GLN A 251 -5.23 12.92 9.73
N LYS A 252 -6.54 12.98 10.03
CA LYS A 252 -7.04 13.11 11.41
C LYS A 252 -6.82 11.85 12.24
N GLU A 253 -7.05 10.68 11.64
CA GLU A 253 -6.96 9.38 12.33
C GLU A 253 -5.51 8.89 12.45
N PHE A 254 -4.68 9.17 11.45
CA PHE A 254 -3.27 8.80 11.39
C PHE A 254 -2.38 10.01 11.05
N PRO A 255 -2.20 10.97 11.97
CA PRO A 255 -1.45 12.20 11.71
C PRO A 255 -0.03 11.96 11.23
N ASP A 256 0.57 10.83 11.61
CA ASP A 256 1.95 10.46 11.28
C ASP A 256 2.07 9.75 9.92
N LYS A 257 0.96 9.36 9.28
CA LYS A 257 0.95 8.67 7.99
C LYS A 257 0.51 9.61 6.87
N GLY A 258 1.22 9.55 5.75
CA GLY A 258 0.77 10.19 4.52
C GLY A 258 -0.24 9.37 3.73
N VAL A 259 -0.72 9.94 2.63
CA VAL A 259 -1.58 9.28 1.64
C VAL A 259 -1.02 9.50 0.25
N ILE A 260 -0.93 8.43 -0.54
CA ILE A 260 -0.52 8.43 -1.94
C ILE A 260 -1.70 7.95 -2.78
N TYR A 261 -2.20 8.83 -3.64
CA TYR A 261 -3.18 8.48 -4.67
C TYR A 261 -2.47 8.23 -5.99
N ALA A 262 -2.73 7.11 -6.66
CA ALA A 262 -2.29 6.84 -8.01
C ALA A 262 -3.51 6.76 -8.92
N ILE A 263 -3.56 7.59 -9.96
CA ILE A 263 -4.76 7.80 -10.78
C ILE A 263 -4.39 7.67 -12.25
N GLU A 264 -4.87 6.63 -12.88
CA GLU A 264 -4.61 6.37 -14.29
C GLU A 264 -5.56 7.19 -15.15
N GLU A 265 -5.02 7.96 -16.10
CA GLU A 265 -5.74 8.70 -17.15
C GLU A 265 -7.09 9.31 -16.72
N PRO A 266 -7.12 10.16 -15.66
CA PRO A 266 -8.36 10.70 -15.13
C PRO A 266 -9.17 11.50 -16.15
N GLU A 267 -8.54 11.97 -17.22
CA GLU A 267 -9.12 12.79 -18.28
C GLU A 267 -9.86 12.02 -19.37
N THR A 268 -9.73 10.69 -19.41
CA THR A 268 -10.28 9.85 -20.48
C THR A 268 -11.79 10.02 -20.61
N SER A 269 -12.29 10.26 -21.82
CA SER A 269 -13.73 10.48 -22.09
C SER A 269 -14.36 11.68 -21.36
N GLN A 270 -13.58 12.71 -21.04
CA GLN A 270 -14.06 13.97 -20.47
C GLN A 270 -14.05 15.12 -21.48
N HIS A 271 -15.00 16.05 -21.33
CA HIS A 271 -14.95 17.32 -22.04
C HIS A 271 -13.75 18.16 -21.53
N PRO A 272 -13.05 18.93 -22.38
CA PRO A 272 -11.87 19.70 -21.97
C PRO A 272 -12.06 20.65 -20.79
N SER A 273 -13.28 21.16 -20.56
CA SER A 273 -13.59 21.95 -19.35
C SER A 273 -13.51 21.11 -18.07
N ASN A 274 -14.00 19.87 -18.12
CA ASN A 274 -13.96 18.95 -16.99
C ASN A 274 -12.54 18.46 -16.74
N GLN A 275 -11.75 18.20 -17.79
CA GLN A 275 -10.36 17.80 -17.63
C GLN A 275 -9.55 18.84 -16.84
N ARG A 276 -9.79 20.14 -17.11
CA ARG A 276 -9.18 21.24 -16.34
C ARG A 276 -9.60 21.22 -14.87
N LEU A 277 -10.91 21.08 -14.62
CA LEU A 277 -11.45 20.98 -13.26
C LEU A 277 -10.87 19.78 -12.49
N LEU A 278 -10.68 18.64 -13.16
CA LEU A 278 -10.06 17.45 -12.56
C LEU A 278 -8.61 17.74 -12.15
N ILE A 279 -7.80 18.32 -13.05
CA ILE A 279 -6.42 18.67 -12.73
C ILE A 279 -6.36 19.64 -11.56
N ASP A 280 -7.09 20.76 -11.62
CA ASP A 280 -7.08 21.78 -10.57
C ASP A 280 -7.42 21.16 -9.20
N ALA A 281 -8.40 20.25 -9.16
CA ALA A 281 -8.78 19.54 -7.93
C ALA A 281 -7.72 18.52 -7.46
N PHE A 282 -7.00 17.85 -8.36
CA PHE A 282 -5.85 17.02 -7.99
C PHE A 282 -4.66 17.84 -7.49
N GLN A 283 -4.43 19.04 -8.02
CA GLN A 283 -3.42 19.95 -7.48
C GLN A 283 -3.80 20.38 -6.06
N GLU A 284 -5.07 20.70 -5.83
CA GLU A 284 -5.57 21.02 -4.49
C GLU A 284 -5.37 19.84 -3.52
N LEU A 285 -5.72 18.62 -3.94
CA LEU A 285 -5.52 17.41 -3.16
C LEU A 285 -4.03 17.16 -2.87
N ALA A 286 -3.15 17.29 -3.87
CA ALA A 286 -1.71 17.16 -3.68
C ALA A 286 -1.15 18.25 -2.74
N ASN A 287 -1.75 19.44 -2.71
CA ASN A 287 -1.35 20.52 -1.81
C ASN A 287 -1.74 20.26 -0.34
N ALA A 288 -2.64 19.31 -0.06
CA ALA A 288 -2.90 18.87 1.29
C ALA A 288 -1.63 18.34 1.98
N ASP A 289 -1.57 18.45 3.30
CA ASP A 289 -0.42 18.01 4.08
C ASP A 289 -0.26 16.48 3.99
N LYS A 290 0.98 16.00 3.88
CA LYS A 290 1.33 14.57 3.71
C LYS A 290 0.54 13.82 2.63
N CYS A 291 0.03 14.53 1.62
CA CYS A 291 -0.66 13.95 0.46
C CYS A 291 0.21 14.01 -0.79
N GLN A 292 0.25 12.91 -1.55
CA GLN A 292 0.91 12.82 -2.85
C GLN A 292 -0.07 12.27 -3.88
N VAL A 293 -0.11 12.88 -5.07
CA VAL A 293 -0.97 12.43 -6.16
C VAL A 293 -0.09 12.10 -7.37
N LEU A 294 -0.12 10.83 -7.77
CA LEU A 294 0.45 10.31 -9.00
C LEU A 294 -0.67 10.22 -10.04
N ILE A 295 -0.45 10.76 -11.22
CA ILE A 295 -1.41 10.72 -12.33
C ILE A 295 -0.71 10.12 -13.54
N THR A 296 -1.40 9.41 -14.43
CA THR A 296 -0.94 9.25 -15.81
C THR A 296 -1.84 10.04 -16.75
N THR A 297 -1.30 10.61 -17.82
CA THR A 297 -2.12 11.28 -18.85
C THR A 297 -1.42 11.26 -20.20
N HIS A 298 -2.20 11.13 -21.27
CA HIS A 298 -1.74 11.28 -22.65
C HIS A 298 -2.13 12.66 -23.24
N VAL A 299 -2.70 13.57 -22.45
CA VAL A 299 -3.25 14.85 -22.93
C VAL A 299 -2.29 16.02 -22.64
N PRO A 300 -1.76 16.71 -23.68
CA PRO A 300 -0.75 17.78 -23.52
C PRO A 300 -1.25 18.97 -22.72
N ALA A 301 -2.50 19.37 -22.99
CA ALA A 301 -3.12 20.53 -22.37
C ALA A 301 -3.26 20.40 -20.85
N LEU A 302 -3.12 19.18 -20.30
CA LEU A 302 -3.10 18.93 -18.86
C LEU A 302 -1.69 19.04 -18.29
N VAL A 303 -0.67 18.70 -19.09
CA VAL A 303 0.76 18.84 -18.72
C VAL A 303 1.12 20.29 -18.46
N GLU A 304 0.61 21.22 -19.28
CA GLU A 304 0.88 22.66 -19.14
C GLU A 304 0.43 23.23 -17.79
N LYS A 305 -0.51 22.58 -17.11
CA LYS A 305 -1.02 23.02 -15.80
C LYS A 305 -0.23 22.43 -14.63
N ILE A 306 0.64 21.45 -14.87
CA ILE A 306 1.39 20.76 -13.83
C ILE A 306 2.78 21.41 -13.70
N PRO A 307 3.29 21.64 -12.47
CA PRO A 307 4.65 22.17 -12.30
C PRO A 307 5.70 21.29 -12.98
N THR A 308 6.63 21.90 -13.72
CA THR A 308 7.62 21.19 -14.54
C THR A 308 8.42 20.17 -13.73
N GLU A 309 8.80 20.49 -12.49
CA GLU A 309 9.53 19.60 -11.58
C GLU A 309 8.76 18.33 -11.19
N SER A 310 7.43 18.33 -11.33
CA SER A 310 6.53 17.21 -11.06
C SER A 310 6.39 16.26 -12.26
N LEU A 311 6.88 16.65 -13.44
CA LEU A 311 6.77 15.86 -14.66
C LEU A 311 7.78 14.71 -14.66
N ARG A 312 7.35 13.52 -15.08
CA ARG A 312 8.23 12.39 -15.42
C ARG A 312 7.87 11.88 -16.82
N HIS A 313 8.78 12.07 -17.77
CA HIS A 313 8.58 11.56 -19.11
C HIS A 313 9.16 10.15 -19.22
N ILE A 314 8.30 9.17 -19.51
CA ILE A 314 8.70 7.77 -19.66
C ILE A 314 8.73 7.43 -21.16
N THR A 315 9.88 6.98 -21.64
CA THR A 315 10.09 6.61 -23.04
C THR A 315 10.75 5.24 -23.18
N ARG A 316 10.44 4.53 -24.25
CA ARG A 316 11.11 3.28 -24.59
C ARG A 316 12.41 3.58 -25.34
N THR A 317 13.51 2.99 -24.92
CA THR A 317 14.80 3.11 -25.61
C THR A 317 14.85 2.14 -26.81
N LEU A 318 15.84 2.34 -27.69
CA LEU A 318 16.04 1.49 -28.88
C LEU A 318 16.25 0.01 -28.51
N ASP A 319 16.82 -0.27 -27.33
CA ASP A 319 17.11 -1.62 -26.83
C ASP A 319 15.92 -2.24 -26.06
N ASP A 320 14.72 -1.69 -26.21
CA ASP A 320 13.52 -2.09 -25.45
C ASP A 320 13.64 -1.91 -23.92
N GLY A 321 14.49 -0.96 -23.51
CA GLY A 321 14.57 -0.48 -22.13
C GLY A 321 13.54 0.63 -21.87
N LEU A 322 13.30 0.95 -20.59
CA LEU A 322 12.53 2.13 -20.19
C LEU A 322 13.50 3.20 -19.67
N GLU A 323 13.35 4.41 -20.16
CA GLU A 323 14.03 5.61 -19.69
C GLU A 323 13.01 6.55 -19.04
N VAL A 324 13.36 7.11 -17.89
CA VAL A 324 12.54 8.12 -17.19
C VAL A 324 13.33 9.41 -17.10
N LYS A 325 12.83 10.49 -17.70
CA LYS A 325 13.42 11.83 -17.61
C LYS A 325 12.63 12.69 -16.64
N ASN A 326 13.34 13.34 -15.72
CA ASN A 326 12.75 14.35 -14.85
C ASN A 326 12.38 15.59 -15.67
N GLY A 327 11.28 16.22 -15.32
CA GLY A 327 10.82 17.42 -15.99
C GLY A 327 11.80 18.58 -15.89
N ASN A 328 12.03 19.19 -17.04
CA ASN A 328 12.73 20.44 -17.27
C ASN A 328 12.17 21.06 -18.55
N ASP A 329 12.64 22.25 -18.93
CA ASP A 329 12.13 22.96 -20.11
C ASP A 329 12.29 22.15 -21.41
N ASP A 330 13.36 21.36 -21.53
CA ASP A 330 13.60 20.51 -22.70
C ASP A 330 12.64 19.32 -22.74
N VAL A 331 12.36 18.70 -21.60
CA VAL A 331 11.37 17.63 -21.48
C VAL A 331 9.98 18.16 -21.79
N LEU A 332 9.61 19.35 -21.31
CA LEU A 332 8.33 19.97 -21.61
C LEU A 332 8.17 20.24 -23.11
N LYS A 333 9.20 20.80 -23.77
CA LYS A 333 9.21 20.98 -25.24
C LYS A 333 9.07 19.67 -25.99
N ASN A 334 9.78 18.63 -25.55
CA ASN A 334 9.69 17.31 -26.17
C ASN A 334 8.29 16.70 -26.02
N ILE A 335 7.67 16.80 -24.84
CA ILE A 335 6.29 16.35 -24.60
C ILE A 335 5.32 17.10 -25.53
N ALA A 336 5.42 18.43 -25.60
CA ALA A 336 4.59 19.26 -26.45
C ALA A 336 4.75 18.89 -27.94
N MET A 337 5.98 18.64 -28.40
CA MET A 337 6.27 18.25 -29.78
C MET A 337 5.75 16.85 -30.11
N ILE A 338 5.99 15.85 -29.25
CA ILE A 338 5.52 14.47 -29.46
C ILE A 338 3.99 14.44 -29.59
N LEU A 339 3.31 15.17 -28.73
CA LEU A 339 1.85 15.13 -28.70
C LEU A 339 1.17 16.07 -29.70
N ALA A 340 1.87 17.10 -30.19
CA ALA A 340 1.39 17.93 -31.30
C ALA A 340 1.45 17.21 -32.66
N TYR A 341 2.35 16.23 -32.82
CA TYR A 341 2.61 15.56 -34.11
C TYR A 341 2.17 14.08 -34.17
N THR A 342 1.75 13.46 -33.06
CA THR A 342 1.48 12.01 -33.01
C THR A 342 0.06 11.68 -32.54
N LEU A 343 -0.85 11.47 -33.48
CA LEU A 343 -1.87 10.44 -33.36
C LEU A 343 -1.16 9.11 -33.67
N ILE A 344 -1.22 8.14 -32.75
CA ILE A 344 -0.88 6.69 -32.91
C ILE A 344 0.41 6.23 -32.17
N VAL A 345 0.17 5.32 -31.19
CA VAL A 345 1.04 4.38 -30.43
C VAL A 345 1.93 4.89 -29.28
N GLY A 346 1.57 4.50 -28.05
CA GLY A 346 2.55 3.94 -27.10
C GLY A 346 3.27 4.89 -26.14
N HIS A 347 2.74 6.08 -25.83
CA HIS A 347 3.32 6.96 -24.81
C HIS A 347 2.47 6.99 -23.54
N LEU A 348 2.99 6.42 -22.45
CA LEU A 348 2.43 6.56 -21.10
C LEU A 348 3.27 7.59 -20.36
N PHE A 349 2.67 8.73 -20.00
CA PHE A 349 3.34 9.73 -19.17
C PHE A 349 2.90 9.55 -17.72
N LEU A 350 3.86 9.56 -16.79
CA LEU A 350 3.59 9.51 -15.36
C LEU A 350 3.87 10.88 -14.76
N TYR A 351 2.91 11.42 -14.06
CA TYR A 351 2.95 12.69 -13.36
C TYR A 351 3.01 12.37 -11.88
N ALA A 352 3.90 13.02 -11.16
CA ALA A 352 3.88 13.02 -9.71
C ALA A 352 3.60 14.45 -9.29
N LEU A 353 2.32 14.82 -9.22
CA LEU A 353 1.89 16.10 -8.65
C LEU A 353 2.32 16.10 -7.18
N LYS A 354 3.43 16.82 -6.95
CA LYS A 354 4.26 16.83 -5.74
C LYS A 354 5.22 15.64 -5.65
N ALA A 355 6.49 15.94 -5.90
CA ALA A 355 7.62 15.18 -5.39
C ALA A 355 8.09 15.80 -4.06
N LEU A 356 7.20 15.94 -3.07
CA LEU A 356 7.69 16.01 -1.71
C LEU A 356 7.91 14.58 -1.25
N MET A 357 9.19 14.22 -1.22
CA MET A 357 9.78 13.47 -0.13
C MET A 357 8.84 13.39 1.09
N ILE A 358 8.05 12.32 1.18
CA ILE A 358 7.45 11.84 2.45
C ILE A 358 8.53 11.10 3.17
#